data_AF-B0W255-F1
#
_entry.id   AF-B0W255-F1
#
_cell.length_a   1.000
_cell.length_b   1.000
_cell.length_c   1.000
_cell.angle_alpha   90.00
_cell.angle_beta   90.00
_cell.angle_gamma   90.00
#
_symmetry.space_group_name_H-M   'P 1'
#
loop_
_entity.id
_entity.type
_entity.pdbx_description
1 polymer ?
#
loop_
_entity_poly.entity_id
_entity_poly.type
_entity_poly.pdbx_seq_one_letter_code
_entity_poly.pdbx_strand_id
1 'polypeptide(L)'
;MLKMASTGRKLLLVAFFVYSTAQISSFDLFSYLVSVIEHLAEVEPGTVKCVFYGLSSQHPFDNELETVLRSPRLPFVTKYVLSGESTLDYTQLPKEPTLVLIQGSNVVPFSEAIVRTLVIFNPGTKVVVLVNTATIDYQAYLSLLGLYLKFRNAVLLDKVNMKVVKSQAVELKIGFDLIWDLKHAYVKFRYLAKLEIPKYFDKAQRLYRYRILDESLNMEVRVYKFFERYPLISTFEYALTAFIESGIWTYWNELHERKECGMIGESLETSSFLSFEDIFPAMVFIWGNFQFSNKSSHNERKQQDGVGGSALGIAANLLIIKRVMQQRSRQYLKVGRSANG
;
A
#
# COMPACT_ATOMS: atom_id res chain seq x y z
N MET A 1 13.01 39.77 -22.21
CA MET A 1 14.06 39.20 -21.33
C MET A 1 13.56 38.22 -20.25
N LEU A 2 12.34 37.65 -20.36
CA LEU A 2 11.75 36.77 -19.31
C LEU A 2 11.55 35.29 -19.72
N LYS A 3 12.04 34.87 -20.90
CA LYS A 3 11.86 33.48 -21.39
C LYS A 3 13.00 32.50 -21.05
N MET A 4 14.14 32.97 -20.53
CA MET A 4 15.28 32.08 -20.22
C MET A 4 15.20 31.38 -18.85
N ALA A 5 14.33 31.83 -17.94
CA ALA A 5 14.24 31.25 -16.58
C ALA A 5 13.55 29.87 -16.52
N SER A 6 12.71 29.51 -17.51
CA SER A 6 11.97 28.24 -17.46
C SER A 6 12.78 27.05 -17.98
N THR A 7 13.74 27.29 -18.89
CA THR A 7 14.57 26.25 -19.51
C THR A 7 15.64 25.75 -18.54
N GLY A 8 16.18 26.62 -17.68
CA GLY A 8 17.14 26.25 -16.64
C GLY A 8 16.57 25.28 -15.59
N ARG A 9 15.29 25.43 -15.21
CA ARG A 9 14.63 24.52 -14.26
C ARG A 9 14.47 23.09 -14.78
N LYS A 10 14.27 22.92 -16.10
CA LYS A 10 14.16 21.60 -16.72
C LYS A 10 15.54 20.93 -16.89
N LEU A 11 16.58 21.70 -17.17
CA LEU A 11 17.94 21.18 -17.34
C LEU A 11 18.56 20.70 -16.02
N LEU A 12 18.26 21.40 -14.91
CA LEU A 12 18.77 21.05 -13.58
C LEU A 12 18.18 19.72 -13.09
N LEU A 13 16.91 19.43 -13.39
CA LEU A 13 16.30 18.12 -13.12
C LEU A 13 16.95 17.00 -13.95
N VAL A 14 17.33 17.26 -15.20
CA VAL A 14 17.96 16.23 -16.08
C VAL A 14 19.41 15.93 -15.66
N ALA A 15 20.20 16.95 -15.28
CA ALA A 15 21.54 16.74 -14.74
C ALA A 15 21.51 15.95 -13.42
N PHE A 16 20.46 16.12 -12.63
CA PHE A 16 20.18 15.35 -11.43
C PHE A 16 19.96 13.85 -11.68
N PHE A 17 19.42 13.49 -12.85
CA PHE A 17 19.08 12.12 -13.21
C PHE A 17 20.25 11.32 -13.78
N VAL A 18 21.18 11.96 -14.51
CA VAL A 18 22.25 11.25 -15.23
C VAL A 18 23.39 10.80 -14.31
N TYR A 19 23.53 11.38 -13.11
CA TYR A 19 24.58 11.02 -12.16
C TYR A 19 24.24 9.86 -11.20
N SER A 20 23.04 9.29 -11.23
CA SER A 20 22.54 8.40 -10.16
C SER A 20 22.41 6.92 -10.55
N THR A 21 23.44 6.31 -11.14
CA THR A 21 23.57 4.84 -11.20
C THR A 21 24.77 4.28 -10.45
N ALA A 22 25.60 5.13 -9.84
CA ALA A 22 26.63 4.66 -8.91
C ALA A 22 25.95 4.17 -7.61
N GLN A 23 26.39 3.03 -7.07
CA GLN A 23 25.99 2.61 -5.73
C GLN A 23 26.52 3.64 -4.72
N ILE A 24 25.61 4.45 -4.21
CA ILE A 24 25.84 5.46 -3.19
C ILE A 24 25.91 4.69 -1.85
N SER A 25 26.97 4.85 -1.07
CA SER A 25 27.08 4.26 0.28
C SER A 25 26.20 5.03 1.27
N SER A 26 25.77 4.45 2.41
CA SER A 26 24.88 5.15 3.36
C SER A 26 25.38 6.54 3.79
N PHE A 27 26.70 6.72 3.88
CA PHE A 27 27.38 7.99 4.14
C PHE A 27 27.10 9.05 3.05
N ASP A 28 26.91 8.59 1.82
CA ASP A 28 26.70 9.46 0.67
C ASP A 28 25.25 9.98 0.61
N LEU A 29 24.23 9.29 1.15
CA LEU A 29 22.85 9.83 1.21
C LEU A 29 22.78 11.04 2.13
N PHE A 30 23.38 10.96 3.31
CA PHE A 30 23.44 12.10 4.24
C PHE A 30 24.15 13.29 3.60
N SER A 31 25.34 13.06 3.04
CA SER A 31 26.14 14.11 2.38
C SER A 31 25.38 14.73 1.21
N TYR A 32 24.66 13.90 0.45
CA TYR A 32 23.77 14.33 -0.61
C TYR A 32 22.63 15.22 -0.09
N LEU A 33 21.89 14.79 0.94
CA LEU A 33 20.79 15.57 1.53
C LEU A 33 21.27 16.93 2.06
N VAL A 34 22.41 16.96 2.75
CA VAL A 34 23.02 18.20 3.23
C VAL A 34 23.36 19.12 2.05
N SER A 35 23.98 18.58 0.99
CA SER A 35 24.34 19.35 -0.19
C SER A 35 23.11 19.89 -0.94
N VAL A 36 22.01 19.14 -0.96
CA VAL A 36 20.73 19.63 -1.50
C VAL A 36 20.19 20.81 -0.68
N ILE A 37 20.25 20.73 0.65
CA ILE A 37 19.78 21.81 1.52
C ILE A 37 20.66 23.06 1.37
N GLU A 38 21.98 22.90 1.33
CA GLU A 38 22.91 24.01 1.07
C GLU A 38 22.64 24.66 -0.29
N HIS A 39 22.48 23.86 -1.34
CA HIS A 39 22.15 24.37 -2.66
C HIS A 39 20.83 25.14 -2.67
N LEU A 40 19.81 24.65 -1.96
CA LEU A 40 18.55 25.39 -1.79
C LEU A 40 18.75 26.70 -1.04
N ALA A 41 19.68 26.75 -0.07
CA ALA A 41 20.02 27.97 0.66
C ALA A 41 20.80 28.99 -0.16
N GLU A 42 21.57 28.54 -1.16
CA GLU A 42 22.26 29.42 -2.09
C GLU A 42 21.32 29.98 -3.18
N VAL A 43 20.38 29.16 -3.66
CA VAL A 43 19.55 29.49 -4.83
C VAL A 43 18.25 30.18 -4.47
N GLU A 44 17.59 29.78 -3.38
CA GLU A 44 16.29 30.35 -3.00
C GLU A 44 16.49 31.65 -2.21
N PRO A 45 15.79 32.75 -2.57
CA PRO A 45 15.92 33.99 -1.82
C PRO A 45 15.30 33.86 -0.42
N GLY A 46 16.05 34.29 0.59
CA GLY A 46 15.61 34.34 1.99
C GLY A 46 16.07 33.15 2.83
N THR A 47 15.56 33.04 4.06
CA THR A 47 15.93 31.97 4.98
C THR A 47 15.24 30.67 4.59
N VAL A 48 16.02 29.63 4.29
CA VAL A 48 15.49 28.29 4.03
C VAL A 48 14.84 27.72 5.27
N LYS A 49 13.59 27.27 5.12
CA LYS A 49 12.80 26.64 6.17
C LYS A 49 12.65 25.16 5.83
N CYS A 50 13.27 24.32 6.64
CA CYS A 50 13.23 22.87 6.49
C CYS A 50 12.35 22.25 7.60
N VAL A 51 11.41 21.41 7.21
CA VAL A 51 10.63 20.58 8.14
C VAL A 51 11.16 19.16 8.09
N PHE A 52 11.56 18.62 9.24
CA PHE A 52 12.07 17.27 9.42
C PHE A 52 11.02 16.46 10.16
N TYR A 53 10.46 15.44 9.50
CA TYR A 53 9.37 14.64 10.04
C TYR A 53 9.82 13.20 10.27
N GLY A 54 9.91 12.80 11.54
CA GLY A 54 10.18 11.42 11.95
C GLY A 54 8.90 10.62 12.17
N LEU A 55 8.71 9.51 11.45
CA LEU A 55 7.51 8.66 11.59
C LEU A 55 7.60 7.58 12.68
N SER A 56 8.78 7.37 13.28
CA SER A 56 8.94 6.41 14.38
C SER A 56 8.36 6.98 15.68
N SER A 57 7.62 6.15 16.42
CA SER A 57 7.03 6.48 17.71
C SER A 57 8.08 6.60 18.81
N GLN A 58 8.91 5.57 18.94
CA GLN A 58 9.88 5.46 20.02
C GLN A 58 11.11 6.35 19.79
N HIS A 59 11.60 6.36 18.56
CA HIS A 59 12.86 6.99 18.19
C HIS A 59 12.73 7.69 16.83
N PRO A 60 11.97 8.81 16.76
CA PRO A 60 11.71 9.52 15.51
C PRO A 60 12.99 9.99 14.81
N PHE A 61 14.05 10.21 15.58
CA PHE A 61 15.30 10.79 15.09
C PHE A 61 16.54 9.94 15.30
N ASP A 62 16.51 8.74 15.90
CA ASP A 62 17.74 7.92 16.08
C ASP A 62 18.16 7.24 14.76
N ASN A 63 18.40 8.03 13.73
CA ASN A 63 18.52 7.61 12.34
C ASN A 63 19.17 8.70 11.47
N GLU A 64 19.17 8.52 10.15
CA GLU A 64 19.83 9.42 9.20
C GLU A 64 19.31 10.86 9.27
N LEU A 65 18.05 11.06 9.68
CA LEU A 65 17.44 12.37 9.81
C LEU A 65 18.12 13.22 10.90
N GLU A 66 18.50 12.60 12.02
CA GLU A 66 19.27 13.29 13.07
C GLU A 66 20.66 13.69 12.61
N THR A 67 21.32 12.84 11.83
CA THR A 67 22.61 13.20 11.25
C THR A 67 22.48 14.46 10.40
N VAL A 68 21.45 14.57 9.54
CA VAL A 68 21.13 15.79 8.77
C VAL A 68 20.85 16.97 9.68
N LEU A 69 20.04 16.79 10.73
CA LEU A 69 19.68 17.85 11.67
C LEU A 69 20.89 18.43 12.41
N ARG A 70 21.81 17.56 12.85
CA ARG A 70 23.03 17.90 13.59
C ARG A 70 24.18 18.39 12.70
N SER A 71 24.00 18.39 11.37
CA SER A 71 25.06 18.80 10.44
C SER A 71 25.49 20.24 10.68
N PRO A 72 26.80 20.50 10.94
CA PRO A 72 27.32 21.86 11.16
C PRO A 72 27.31 22.70 9.87
N ARG A 73 27.15 22.05 8.72
CA ARG A 73 27.03 22.65 7.39
C ARG A 73 25.72 23.39 7.16
N LEU A 74 24.73 23.20 8.04
CA LEU A 74 23.42 23.83 7.94
C LEU A 74 23.16 24.84 9.09
N PRO A 75 24.05 25.84 9.32
CA PRO A 75 23.92 26.75 10.48
C PRO A 75 22.83 27.81 10.27
N PHE A 76 22.56 28.22 9.03
CA PHE A 76 21.61 29.30 8.70
C PHE A 76 20.23 28.80 8.26
N VAL A 77 20.01 27.48 8.29
CA VAL A 77 18.74 26.86 7.92
C VAL A 77 17.83 26.83 9.13
N THR A 78 16.59 27.32 8.99
CA THR A 78 15.58 27.18 10.04
C THR A 78 15.04 25.75 10.02
N LYS A 79 15.15 25.04 11.15
CA LYS A 79 14.78 23.62 11.27
C LYS A 79 13.53 23.49 12.13
N TYR A 80 12.47 22.90 11.57
CA TYR A 80 11.27 22.50 12.30
C TYR A 80 11.29 20.98 12.43
N VAL A 81 11.16 20.46 13.64
CA VAL A 81 11.33 19.04 13.94
C VAL A 81 10.01 18.48 14.45
N LEU A 82 9.46 17.49 13.75
CA LEU A 82 8.14 16.92 14.03
C LEU A 82 8.23 15.41 14.26
N SER A 83 7.59 14.96 15.34
CA SER A 83 7.43 13.55 15.64
C SER A 83 6.01 13.09 15.26
N GLY A 84 5.88 11.87 14.76
CA GLY A 84 4.61 11.25 14.38
C GLY A 84 3.56 11.20 15.50
N GLU A 85 3.98 11.25 16.76
CA GLU A 85 3.12 11.11 17.94
C GLU A 85 2.80 12.43 18.66
N SER A 86 3.56 13.49 18.37
CA SER A 86 3.37 14.77 19.07
C SER A 86 2.05 15.43 18.72
N THR A 87 1.33 15.95 19.72
CA THR A 87 0.23 16.88 19.52
C THR A 87 0.78 18.18 18.95
N LEU A 88 0.74 18.32 17.63
CA LEU A 88 1.33 19.46 16.93
C LEU A 88 0.44 20.70 17.07
N ASP A 89 1.03 21.80 17.54
CA ASP A 89 0.48 23.13 17.34
C ASP A 89 0.76 23.59 15.91
N TYR A 90 -0.20 23.32 15.01
CA TYR A 90 -0.10 23.66 13.61
C TYR A 90 0.07 25.17 13.33
N THR A 91 -0.18 26.04 14.31
CA THR A 91 -0.03 27.49 14.13
C THR A 91 1.43 27.93 14.06
N GLN A 92 2.33 27.15 14.64
CA GLN A 92 3.78 27.44 14.68
C GLN A 92 4.52 26.94 13.44
N LEU A 93 3.86 26.11 12.63
CA LEU A 93 4.47 25.53 11.42
C LEU A 93 4.47 26.52 10.26
N PRO A 94 5.54 26.55 9.46
CA PRO A 94 5.56 27.35 8.26
C PRO A 94 4.54 26.79 7.27
N LYS A 95 3.67 27.65 6.73
CA LYS A 95 2.74 27.27 5.64
C LYS A 95 3.48 27.00 4.32
N GLU A 96 4.64 27.63 4.16
CA GLU A 96 5.45 27.55 2.93
C GLU A 96 6.89 27.13 3.28
N PRO A 97 7.12 25.90 3.79
CA PRO A 97 8.47 25.41 3.97
C PRO A 97 9.14 25.23 2.61
N THR A 98 10.45 25.52 2.55
CA THR A 98 11.25 25.34 1.34
C THR A 98 11.41 23.86 1.02
N LEU A 99 11.62 23.04 2.06
CA LEU A 99 11.83 21.60 1.97
C LEU A 99 11.16 20.89 3.16
N VAL A 100 10.50 19.77 2.89
CA VAL A 100 10.02 18.82 3.90
C VAL A 100 10.75 17.50 3.68
N LEU A 101 11.47 17.05 4.71
CA LEU A 101 12.19 15.78 4.71
C LEU A 101 11.45 14.80 5.63
N ILE A 102 10.93 13.72 5.05
CA ILE A 102 10.12 12.72 5.75
C ILE A 102 10.92 11.42 5.85
N GLN A 103 11.12 10.96 7.07
CA GLN A 103 11.72 9.67 7.39
C GLN A 103 10.61 8.61 7.45
N GLY A 104 10.53 7.73 6.46
CA GLY A 104 9.67 6.54 6.48
C GLY A 104 10.02 5.61 7.66
N SER A 105 9.01 4.97 8.25
CA SER A 105 9.21 3.88 9.21
C SER A 105 8.97 2.52 8.52
N ASN A 106 9.60 1.46 9.03
CA ASN A 106 9.45 0.12 8.49
C ASN A 106 8.09 -0.53 8.85
N VAL A 107 7.31 0.07 9.77
CA VAL A 107 6.25 -0.64 10.50
C VAL A 107 4.90 0.09 10.51
N VAL A 108 4.87 1.41 10.28
CA VAL A 108 3.66 2.19 10.55
C VAL A 108 3.11 2.82 9.27
N PRO A 109 1.83 2.57 8.89
CA PRO A 109 1.16 3.34 7.85
C PRO A 109 1.09 4.83 8.25
N PHE A 110 1.01 5.74 7.28
CA PHE A 110 0.89 7.18 7.54
C PHE A 110 -0.15 7.47 8.63
N SER A 111 0.30 8.02 9.76
CA SER A 111 -0.61 8.45 10.80
C SER A 111 -1.52 9.59 10.29
N GLU A 112 -2.71 9.72 10.87
CA GLU A 112 -3.60 10.83 10.53
C GLU A 112 -2.90 12.19 10.77
N ALA A 113 -2.00 12.25 11.74
CA ALA A 113 -1.21 13.44 12.08
C ALA A 113 -0.31 13.91 10.93
N ILE A 114 0.41 13.00 10.27
CA ILE A 114 1.28 13.38 9.14
C ILE A 114 0.46 13.87 7.95
N VAL A 115 -0.67 13.23 7.63
CA VAL A 115 -1.53 13.70 6.53
C VAL A 115 -2.06 15.11 6.83
N ARG A 116 -2.56 15.35 8.04
CA ARG A 116 -3.02 16.69 8.48
C ARG A 116 -1.89 17.74 8.40
N THR A 117 -0.68 17.36 8.79
CA THR A 117 0.50 18.25 8.72
C THR A 117 0.88 18.54 7.28
N LEU A 118 0.83 17.57 6.38
CA LEU A 118 1.24 17.79 5.00
C LEU A 118 0.18 18.58 4.21
N VAL A 119 -1.10 18.50 4.59
CA VAL A 119 -2.20 19.27 3.98
C VAL A 119 -2.06 20.78 4.24
N ILE A 120 -1.43 21.21 5.33
CA ILE A 120 -1.25 22.65 5.62
C ILE A 120 -0.13 23.30 4.81
N PHE A 121 0.77 22.51 4.20
CA PHE A 121 1.89 23.02 3.44
C PHE A 121 1.49 23.39 2.01
N ASN A 122 2.18 24.37 1.45
CA ASN A 122 1.99 24.79 0.07
C ASN A 122 2.30 23.63 -0.90
N PRO A 123 1.41 23.31 -1.88
CA PRO A 123 1.67 22.28 -2.90
C PRO A 123 2.96 22.46 -3.72
N GLY A 124 3.55 23.65 -3.73
CA GLY A 124 4.84 23.95 -4.35
C GLY A 124 6.06 23.55 -3.52
N THR A 125 5.88 23.25 -2.23
CA THR A 125 6.94 22.78 -1.32
C THR A 125 7.63 21.55 -1.88
N LYS A 126 8.96 21.53 -1.76
CA LYS A 126 9.78 20.37 -2.13
C LYS A 126 9.68 19.33 -1.03
N VAL A 127 9.37 18.09 -1.36
CA VAL A 127 9.25 17.00 -0.40
C VAL A 127 10.24 15.90 -0.76
N VAL A 128 11.05 15.50 0.20
CA VAL A 128 11.94 14.36 0.08
C VAL A 128 11.49 13.31 1.07
N VAL A 129 11.15 12.12 0.59
CA VAL A 129 10.72 11.01 1.43
C VAL A 129 11.80 9.93 1.38
N LEU A 130 12.39 9.66 2.53
CA LEU A 130 13.35 8.59 2.70
C LEU A 130 12.58 7.30 2.99
N VAL A 131 12.64 6.35 2.07
CA VAL A 131 11.90 5.08 2.14
C VAL A 131 12.86 3.91 2.20
N ASN A 132 12.40 2.80 2.76
CA ASN A 132 13.10 1.53 2.66
C ASN A 132 12.34 0.68 1.63
N THR A 133 12.87 0.50 0.41
CA THR A 133 12.14 -0.30 -0.59
C THR A 133 12.24 -1.80 -0.36
N ALA A 134 13.04 -2.26 0.60
CA ALA A 134 13.08 -3.66 0.97
C ALA A 134 11.81 -4.09 1.73
N THR A 135 11.01 -3.14 2.22
CA THR A 135 9.74 -3.44 2.90
C THR A 135 8.55 -3.42 1.92
N ILE A 136 7.62 -4.35 2.12
CA ILE A 136 6.44 -4.59 1.27
C ILE A 136 5.52 -3.35 1.19
N ASP A 137 5.58 -2.46 2.19
CA ASP A 137 4.68 -1.31 2.31
C ASP A 137 5.08 -0.09 1.47
N TYR A 138 6.20 -0.13 0.75
CA TYR A 138 6.67 0.99 -0.09
C TYR A 138 5.62 1.47 -1.12
N GLN A 139 4.87 0.56 -1.73
CA GLN A 139 3.81 0.94 -2.68
C GLN A 139 2.63 1.65 -2.01
N ALA A 140 2.29 1.28 -0.77
CA ALA A 140 1.27 1.97 0.00
C ALA A 140 1.74 3.41 0.31
N TYR A 141 3.01 3.59 0.66
CA TYR A 141 3.62 4.91 0.85
C TYR A 141 3.52 5.78 -0.41
N LEU A 142 3.90 5.24 -1.57
CA LEU A 142 3.79 5.94 -2.85
C LEU A 142 2.36 6.33 -3.21
N SER A 143 1.43 5.41 -2.98
CA SER A 143 0.01 5.66 -3.23
C SER A 143 -0.47 6.78 -2.33
N LEU A 144 -0.13 6.78 -1.04
CA LEU A 144 -0.60 7.77 -0.09
C LEU A 144 -0.02 9.16 -0.35
N LEU A 145 1.28 9.27 -0.64
CA LEU A 145 1.89 10.54 -1.03
C LEU A 145 1.28 11.09 -2.32
N GLY A 146 1.04 10.24 -3.31
CA GLY A 146 0.48 10.66 -4.60
C GLY A 146 -1.02 10.94 -4.57
N LEU A 147 -1.80 10.23 -3.76
CA LEU A 147 -3.23 10.45 -3.59
C LEU A 147 -3.53 11.73 -2.80
N TYR A 148 -2.82 11.93 -1.70
CA TYR A 148 -3.24 12.92 -0.68
C TYR A 148 -2.52 14.23 -0.80
N LEU A 149 -1.30 14.20 -1.30
CA LEU A 149 -0.43 15.34 -1.24
C LEU A 149 -0.27 15.89 -2.64
N LYS A 150 -0.86 17.06 -2.87
CA LYS A 150 -0.79 17.79 -4.14
C LYS A 150 0.63 18.33 -4.43
N PHE A 151 1.66 17.77 -3.82
CA PHE A 151 3.04 18.23 -3.97
C PHE A 151 3.52 17.96 -5.38
N ARG A 152 3.85 19.03 -6.09
CA ARG A 152 4.41 18.94 -7.45
C ARG A 152 5.88 18.56 -7.45
N ASN A 153 6.56 18.67 -6.31
CA ASN A 153 8.00 18.53 -6.19
C ASN A 153 8.35 17.48 -5.12
N ALA A 154 7.87 16.25 -5.30
CA ALA A 154 8.17 15.14 -4.38
C ALA A 154 9.23 14.20 -4.99
N VAL A 155 10.22 13.84 -4.18
CA VAL A 155 11.29 12.89 -4.52
C VAL A 155 11.33 11.78 -3.48
N LEU A 156 11.35 10.52 -3.95
CA LEU A 156 11.53 9.37 -3.07
C LEU A 156 12.94 8.83 -3.19
N LEU A 157 13.62 8.76 -2.06
CA LEU A 157 14.98 8.24 -1.95
C LEU A 157 14.91 6.91 -1.21
N ASP A 158 15.33 5.85 -1.87
CA ASP A 158 15.48 4.55 -1.23
C ASP A 158 16.77 4.52 -0.43
N LYS A 159 16.64 4.27 0.87
CA LYS A 159 17.75 4.17 1.82
C LYS A 159 18.58 2.92 1.64
N VAL A 160 18.00 1.84 1.11
CA VAL A 160 18.70 0.55 1.01
C VAL A 160 19.50 0.48 -0.28
N ASN A 161 18.86 0.74 -1.42
CA ASN A 161 19.55 0.71 -2.71
C ASN A 161 20.16 2.06 -3.09
N MET A 162 19.90 3.11 -2.30
CA MET A 162 20.51 4.43 -2.43
C MET A 162 20.26 5.04 -3.81
N LYS A 163 19.02 4.87 -4.26
CA LYS A 163 18.54 5.27 -5.59
C LYS A 163 17.34 6.20 -5.46
N VAL A 164 17.25 7.14 -6.39
CA VAL A 164 16.03 7.91 -6.61
C VAL A 164 15.00 6.96 -7.23
N VAL A 165 14.02 6.52 -6.45
CA VAL A 165 13.03 5.53 -6.94
C VAL A 165 11.98 6.20 -7.83
N LYS A 166 11.61 7.43 -7.49
CA LYS A 166 10.68 8.23 -8.27
C LYS A 166 10.99 9.70 -8.08
N SER A 167 11.25 10.36 -9.20
CA SER A 167 11.34 11.81 -9.32
C SER A 167 10.39 12.20 -10.43
N GLN A 168 9.16 12.50 -10.08
CA GLN A 168 8.24 13.14 -11.00
C GLN A 168 7.28 13.97 -10.18
N ALA A 169 6.87 15.12 -10.74
CA ALA A 169 5.64 15.77 -10.31
C ALA A 169 4.55 14.72 -10.38
N VAL A 170 4.14 14.22 -9.21
CA VAL A 170 3.16 13.16 -9.11
C VAL A 170 1.81 13.79 -9.43
N GLU A 171 1.55 14.05 -10.71
CA GLU A 171 0.19 14.00 -11.22
C GLU A 171 -0.17 12.51 -11.31
N LEU A 172 -0.31 11.86 -10.14
CA LEU A 172 -1.10 10.65 -10.08
C LEU A 172 -2.54 11.10 -10.32
N LYS A 173 -2.93 11.14 -11.60
CA LYS A 173 -4.33 10.98 -12.02
C LYS A 173 -4.75 9.54 -11.72
N ILE A 174 -4.62 9.08 -10.48
CA ILE A 174 -5.51 8.00 -10.04
C ILE A 174 -6.83 8.73 -9.87
N GLY A 175 -7.80 8.41 -10.74
CA GLY A 175 -9.14 8.98 -10.70
C GLY A 175 -9.82 8.67 -9.37
N PHE A 176 -9.50 9.44 -8.34
CA PHE A 176 -10.26 9.59 -7.12
C PHE A 176 -10.88 10.98 -7.07
N ASP A 177 -11.20 11.55 -8.23
CA ASP A 177 -12.35 12.44 -8.36
C ASP A 177 -13.59 11.59 -8.04
N LEU A 178 -13.73 11.21 -6.77
CA LEU A 178 -14.99 10.77 -6.21
C LEU A 178 -15.86 12.00 -6.32
N ILE A 179 -16.59 12.05 -7.42
CA ILE A 179 -17.73 12.93 -7.56
C ILE A 179 -18.68 12.43 -6.49
N TRP A 180 -18.65 13.10 -5.34
CA TRP A 180 -19.58 12.91 -4.25
C TRP A 180 -20.98 13.27 -4.78
N ASP A 181 -21.63 12.29 -5.42
CA ASP A 181 -22.80 12.49 -6.29
C ASP A 181 -24.14 12.40 -5.56
N LEU A 182 -24.11 12.20 -4.25
CA LEU A 182 -25.24 12.00 -3.34
C LEU A 182 -26.13 10.80 -3.68
N LYS A 183 -25.70 9.92 -4.60
CA LYS A 183 -26.45 8.74 -5.05
C LYS A 183 -25.85 7.45 -4.54
N HIS A 184 -24.53 7.38 -4.43
CA HIS A 184 -23.84 6.15 -4.04
C HIS A 184 -23.29 6.19 -2.62
N ALA A 185 -23.27 5.03 -1.99
CA ALA A 185 -22.46 4.78 -0.81
C ALA A 185 -21.00 4.50 -1.25
N TYR A 186 -20.03 5.02 -0.49
CA TYR A 186 -18.61 4.83 -0.77
C TYR A 186 -17.97 4.10 0.40
N VAL A 187 -17.16 3.09 0.08
CA VAL A 187 -16.34 2.39 1.07
C VAL A 187 -14.95 3.02 1.07
N LYS A 188 -14.52 3.52 2.23
CA LYS A 188 -13.18 4.08 2.43
C LYS A 188 -12.63 3.72 3.80
N PHE A 189 -11.31 3.78 3.91
CA PHE A 189 -10.66 3.79 5.21
C PHE A 189 -11.19 4.98 6.03
N ARG A 190 -11.56 4.71 7.28
CA ARG A 190 -12.23 5.68 8.15
C ARG A 190 -11.43 6.99 8.30
N TYR A 191 -10.11 6.90 8.44
CA TYR A 191 -9.26 8.09 8.58
C TYR A 191 -9.25 8.93 7.29
N LEU A 192 -9.29 8.30 6.11
CA LEU A 192 -9.36 9.00 4.82
C LEU A 192 -10.73 9.64 4.59
N ALA A 193 -11.81 8.93 4.94
CA ALA A 193 -13.16 9.46 4.85
C ALA A 193 -13.32 10.74 5.70
N LYS A 194 -12.73 10.79 6.90
CA LYS A 194 -12.75 12.00 7.76
C LYS A 194 -12.09 13.22 7.12
N LEU A 195 -11.06 13.01 6.30
CA LEU A 195 -10.31 14.06 5.65
C LEU A 195 -10.98 14.54 4.36
N GLU A 196 -11.55 13.60 3.59
CA GLU A 196 -12.09 13.88 2.26
C GLU A 196 -13.57 14.24 2.23
N ILE A 197 -14.36 13.78 3.20
CA ILE A 197 -15.81 14.01 3.18
C ILE A 197 -16.07 15.52 3.18
N PRO A 198 -16.79 16.02 2.15
CA PRO A 198 -17.11 17.42 2.08
C PRO A 198 -17.94 17.81 3.31
N LYS A 199 -17.42 18.73 4.13
CA LYS A 199 -18.12 19.26 5.32
C LYS A 199 -19.20 20.28 4.94
N TYR A 200 -19.83 20.12 3.78
CA TYR A 200 -20.92 20.99 3.34
C TYR A 200 -22.19 20.63 4.11
N PHE A 201 -22.60 21.54 4.97
CA PHE A 201 -23.89 21.48 5.63
C PHE A 201 -24.98 21.96 4.66
N ASP A 202 -25.92 21.08 4.32
CA ASP A 202 -27.08 21.46 3.54
C ASP A 202 -28.08 22.19 4.44
N LYS A 203 -28.19 23.51 4.30
CA LYS A 203 -29.11 24.32 5.11
C LYS A 203 -30.58 23.96 4.90
N ALA A 204 -30.97 23.52 3.70
CA ALA A 204 -32.36 23.20 3.39
C ALA A 204 -32.78 21.88 4.04
N GLN A 205 -31.89 20.88 4.01
CA GLN A 205 -32.16 19.56 4.59
C GLN A 205 -31.69 19.42 6.04
N ARG A 206 -30.94 20.39 6.58
CA ARG A 206 -30.31 20.37 7.91
C ARG A 206 -29.42 19.15 8.17
N LEU A 207 -28.77 18.61 7.13
CA LEU A 207 -27.95 17.41 7.23
C LEU A 207 -26.57 17.65 6.62
N TYR A 208 -25.55 17.00 7.22
CA TYR A 208 -24.29 16.77 6.53
C TYR A 208 -24.55 15.74 5.44
N ARG A 209 -24.22 16.08 4.20
CA ARG A 209 -24.58 15.29 3.02
C ARG A 209 -23.96 13.89 2.99
N TYR A 210 -22.88 13.69 3.74
CA TYR A 210 -22.26 12.39 3.96
C TYR A 210 -22.01 12.19 5.45
N ARG A 211 -22.34 10.99 5.93
CA ARG A 211 -22.05 10.55 7.29
C ARG A 211 -21.13 9.33 7.22
N ILE A 212 -20.03 9.38 7.96
CA ILE A 212 -19.25 8.18 8.24
C ILE A 212 -20.08 7.37 9.22
N LEU A 213 -20.45 6.15 8.84
CA LEU A 213 -21.13 5.24 9.73
C LEU A 213 -20.18 4.81 10.86
N ASP A 214 -20.70 4.82 12.09
CA ASP A 214 -19.95 4.42 13.29
C ASP A 214 -19.69 2.91 13.28
N GLU A 215 -20.55 2.17 12.58
CA GLU A 215 -20.30 0.80 12.16
C GLU A 215 -19.17 0.81 11.11
N SER A 216 -17.98 0.37 11.51
CA SER A 216 -17.13 -0.31 10.54
C SER A 216 -17.86 -1.59 10.19
N LEU A 217 -17.90 -1.99 8.92
CA LEU A 217 -18.56 -3.24 8.53
C LEU A 217 -17.97 -4.50 9.19
N ASN A 218 -16.97 -4.35 10.08
CA ASN A 218 -16.01 -5.38 10.50
C ASN A 218 -15.52 -6.23 9.32
N MET A 219 -15.65 -5.66 8.11
CA MET A 219 -15.22 -6.25 6.87
C MET A 219 -13.80 -5.76 6.71
N GLU A 220 -12.88 -6.68 6.94
CA GLU A 220 -11.55 -6.56 6.40
C GLU A 220 -11.68 -6.64 4.87
N VAL A 221 -11.72 -5.50 4.21
CA VAL A 221 -11.71 -5.45 2.74
C VAL A 221 -10.29 -5.79 2.30
N ARG A 222 -10.04 -7.08 2.09
CA ARG A 222 -8.77 -7.55 1.53
C ARG A 222 -8.73 -7.20 0.05
N VAL A 223 -7.90 -6.22 -0.29
CA VAL A 223 -7.67 -5.82 -1.68
C VAL A 223 -6.45 -6.55 -2.20
N TYR A 224 -6.64 -7.44 -3.17
CA TYR A 224 -5.54 -8.05 -3.90
C TYR A 224 -5.07 -7.11 -5.00
N LYS A 225 -3.81 -6.67 -4.93
CA LYS A 225 -3.21 -5.83 -5.97
C LYS A 225 -2.36 -6.70 -6.88
N PHE A 226 -2.64 -6.59 -8.18
CA PHE A 226 -1.83 -7.20 -9.24
C PHE A 226 -1.09 -6.10 -10.01
N PHE A 227 0.06 -6.41 -10.59
CA PHE A 227 0.68 -5.54 -11.58
C PHE A 227 -0.24 -5.39 -12.79
N GLU A 228 -0.21 -4.22 -13.45
CA GLU A 228 -0.96 -4.01 -14.68
C GLU A 228 -0.63 -5.13 -15.68
N ARG A 229 -1.68 -5.73 -16.26
CA ARG A 229 -1.60 -6.82 -17.26
C ARG A 229 -1.10 -8.17 -16.72
N TYR A 230 -1.27 -8.46 -15.44
CA TYR A 230 -0.97 -9.80 -14.94
C TYR A 230 -1.88 -10.85 -15.62
N PRO A 231 -1.34 -11.83 -16.35
CA PRO A 231 -2.12 -12.71 -17.23
C PRO A 231 -3.03 -13.67 -16.47
N LEU A 232 -2.87 -13.77 -15.14
CA LEU A 232 -3.64 -14.67 -14.28
C LEU A 232 -4.74 -13.95 -13.48
N ILE A 233 -4.98 -12.65 -13.73
CA ILE A 233 -5.97 -11.89 -12.94
C ILE A 233 -7.36 -12.53 -12.99
N SER A 234 -7.84 -12.92 -14.18
CA SER A 234 -9.15 -13.55 -14.34
C SER A 234 -9.23 -14.93 -13.69
N THR A 235 -8.15 -15.72 -13.77
CA THR A 235 -8.06 -17.03 -13.10
C THR A 235 -8.08 -16.88 -11.59
N PHE A 236 -7.37 -15.88 -11.07
CA PHE A 236 -7.36 -15.57 -9.65
C PHE A 236 -8.74 -15.11 -9.18
N GLU A 237 -9.39 -14.20 -9.90
CA GLU A 237 -10.75 -13.74 -9.61
C GLU A 237 -11.74 -14.91 -9.55
N TYR A 238 -11.68 -15.82 -10.52
CA TYR A 238 -12.51 -17.02 -10.54
C TYR A 238 -12.24 -17.93 -9.33
N ALA A 239 -10.98 -18.22 -9.02
CA ALA A 239 -10.60 -19.07 -7.90
C ALA A 239 -11.00 -18.46 -6.55
N LEU A 240 -10.78 -17.16 -6.37
CA LEU A 240 -11.18 -16.42 -5.17
C LEU A 240 -12.70 -16.46 -5.01
N THR A 241 -13.45 -16.24 -6.09
CA THR A 241 -14.92 -16.34 -6.08
C THR A 241 -15.36 -17.74 -5.66
N ALA A 242 -14.79 -18.79 -6.24
CA ALA A 242 -15.10 -20.17 -5.88
C ALA A 242 -14.78 -20.49 -4.40
N PHE A 243 -13.69 -19.94 -3.84
CA PHE A 243 -13.37 -20.10 -2.42
C PHE A 243 -14.33 -19.37 -1.49
N ILE A 244 -14.80 -18.18 -1.90
CA ILE A 244 -15.81 -17.42 -1.16
C ILE A 244 -17.15 -18.16 -1.20
N GLU A 245 -17.63 -18.52 -2.39
CA GLU A 245 -18.93 -19.17 -2.59
C GLU A 245 -19.00 -20.57 -1.98
N SER A 246 -17.88 -21.31 -1.93
CA SER A 246 -17.82 -22.61 -1.27
C SER A 246 -17.74 -22.54 0.26
N GLY A 247 -17.58 -21.33 0.84
CA GLY A 247 -17.40 -21.12 2.28
C GLY A 247 -16.01 -21.48 2.82
N ILE A 248 -15.10 -21.94 1.96
CA ILE A 248 -13.71 -22.26 2.33
C ILE A 248 -13.00 -21.02 2.88
N TRP A 249 -13.25 -19.86 2.28
CA TRP A 249 -12.69 -18.58 2.72
C TRP A 249 -13.07 -18.24 4.15
N THR A 250 -14.36 -18.37 4.50
CA THR A 250 -14.87 -18.13 5.85
C THR A 250 -14.24 -19.08 6.86
N TYR A 251 -14.20 -20.38 6.53
CA TYR A 251 -13.58 -21.39 7.38
C TYR A 251 -12.10 -21.08 7.66
N TRP A 252 -11.34 -20.64 6.65
CA TRP A 252 -9.93 -20.29 6.82
C TRP A 252 -9.76 -19.07 7.72
N ASN A 253 -10.54 -18.01 7.53
CA ASN A 253 -10.44 -16.82 8.38
C ASN A 253 -10.78 -17.12 9.84
N GLU A 254 -11.86 -17.88 10.11
CA GLU A 254 -12.21 -18.30 11.47
C GLU A 254 -11.08 -19.10 12.13
N LEU A 255 -10.44 -19.99 11.36
CA LEU A 255 -9.32 -20.79 11.84
C LEU A 255 -8.10 -19.92 12.17
N HIS A 256 -7.84 -18.89 11.35
CA HIS A 256 -6.75 -17.94 11.59
C HIS A 256 -7.02 -17.07 12.82
N GLU A 257 -8.24 -16.58 13.00
CA GLU A 257 -8.64 -15.78 14.17
C GLU A 257 -8.54 -16.57 15.47
N ARG A 258 -8.98 -17.84 15.47
CA ARG A 258 -8.84 -18.73 16.64
C ARG A 258 -7.39 -18.92 17.07
N LYS A 259 -6.45 -18.88 16.12
CA LYS A 259 -5.01 -18.96 16.39
C LYS A 259 -4.49 -17.68 17.01
N GLU A 260 -4.87 -16.51 16.48
CA GLU A 260 -4.42 -15.22 17.01
C GLU A 260 -4.98 -14.94 18.41
N CYS A 261 -6.20 -15.41 18.71
CA CYS A 261 -6.78 -15.29 20.04
C CYS A 261 -6.24 -16.30 21.07
N GLY A 262 -5.28 -17.16 20.71
CA GLY A 262 -4.73 -18.18 21.62
C GLY A 262 -5.75 -19.24 22.07
N MET A 263 -6.89 -19.34 21.38
CA MET A 263 -7.99 -20.27 21.72
C MET A 263 -7.69 -21.70 21.26
N ILE A 264 -6.66 -21.89 20.44
CA ILE A 264 -6.08 -23.20 20.13
C ILE A 264 -4.80 -23.29 20.98
N GLY A 265 -4.86 -24.01 22.09
CA GLY A 265 -3.69 -24.24 22.94
C GLY A 265 -2.54 -24.85 22.15
N GLU A 266 -1.31 -24.47 22.49
CA GLU A 266 -0.04 -24.86 21.82
C GLU A 266 0.22 -26.38 21.69
N SER A 267 -0.68 -27.24 22.18
CA SER A 267 -0.52 -28.70 22.13
C SER A 267 -1.10 -29.38 20.89
N LEU A 268 -1.79 -28.65 20.00
CA LEU A 268 -2.12 -29.19 18.67
C LEU A 268 -0.92 -28.97 17.75
N GLU A 269 -0.11 -30.03 17.59
CA GLU A 269 0.96 -30.08 16.61
C GLU A 269 0.52 -29.42 15.30
N THR A 270 1.31 -28.44 14.86
CA THR A 270 1.13 -27.67 13.61
C THR A 270 1.14 -28.53 12.33
N SER A 271 1.24 -29.85 12.47
CA SER A 271 1.27 -30.88 11.42
C SER A 271 -0.09 -31.17 10.76
N SER A 272 -1.19 -30.54 11.22
CA SER A 272 -2.55 -30.82 10.75
C SER A 272 -3.21 -29.70 9.93
N PHE A 273 -2.49 -28.63 9.62
CA PHE A 273 -3.04 -27.52 8.83
C PHE A 273 -2.78 -27.70 7.34
N LEU A 274 -3.79 -27.41 6.51
CA LEU A 274 -3.60 -27.25 5.06
C LEU A 274 -2.71 -26.04 4.83
N SER A 275 -1.46 -26.28 4.43
CA SER A 275 -0.60 -25.23 3.89
C SER A 275 -1.07 -24.86 2.48
N PHE A 276 -0.61 -23.72 1.96
CA PHE A 276 -0.85 -23.39 0.56
C PHE A 276 -0.34 -24.51 -0.38
N GLU A 277 0.69 -25.24 0.03
CA GLU A 277 1.27 -26.37 -0.71
C GLU A 277 0.32 -27.58 -0.74
N ASP A 278 -0.58 -27.72 0.23
CA ASP A 278 -1.60 -28.77 0.23
C ASP A 278 -2.76 -28.47 -0.73
N ILE A 279 -3.02 -27.19 -1.00
CA ILE A 279 -4.07 -26.73 -1.93
C ILE A 279 -3.52 -26.61 -3.36
N PHE A 280 -2.21 -26.41 -3.51
CA PHE A 280 -1.53 -26.25 -4.79
C PHE A 280 -1.83 -27.39 -5.79
N PRO A 281 -1.82 -28.69 -5.43
CA PRO A 281 -2.19 -29.77 -6.35
C PRO A 281 -3.63 -29.68 -6.87
N ALA A 282 -4.58 -29.27 -6.01
CA ALA A 282 -5.96 -29.07 -6.42
C ALA A 282 -6.08 -27.88 -7.39
N MET A 283 -5.33 -26.81 -7.16
CA MET A 283 -5.27 -25.67 -8.08
C MET A 283 -4.64 -26.03 -9.43
N VAL A 284 -3.54 -26.79 -9.44
CA VAL A 284 -2.91 -27.30 -10.67
C VAL A 284 -3.87 -28.22 -11.44
N PHE A 285 -4.64 -29.04 -10.74
CA PHE A 285 -5.64 -29.92 -11.37
C PHE A 285 -6.81 -29.14 -11.98
N ILE A 286 -7.33 -28.12 -11.29
CA ILE A 286 -8.34 -27.20 -11.85
C ILE A 286 -7.77 -26.49 -13.09
N TRP A 287 -6.50 -26.07 -13.03
CA TRP A 287 -5.84 -25.37 -14.13
C TRP A 287 -5.60 -26.25 -15.36
N GLY A 288 -5.16 -27.50 -15.16
CA GLY A 288 -4.95 -28.47 -16.25
C GLY A 288 -6.22 -28.76 -17.04
N ASN A 289 -7.37 -28.84 -16.36
CA ASN A 289 -8.65 -29.09 -17.02
C ASN A 289 -9.18 -27.87 -17.81
N PHE A 290 -8.85 -26.66 -17.37
CA PHE A 290 -9.23 -25.43 -18.08
C PHE A 290 -8.54 -25.33 -19.47
N GLN A 291 -7.28 -25.74 -19.57
CA GLN A 291 -6.58 -25.80 -20.86
C GLN A 291 -7.15 -26.86 -21.81
N PHE A 292 -7.62 -27.99 -21.29
CA PHE A 292 -8.24 -29.05 -22.10
C PHE A 292 -9.61 -28.62 -22.64
N SER A 293 -10.43 -27.93 -21.83
CA SER A 293 -11.73 -27.42 -22.26
C SER A 293 -11.60 -26.37 -23.38
N ASN A 294 -10.62 -25.46 -23.29
CA ASN A 294 -10.40 -24.46 -24.34
C ASN A 294 -9.88 -25.07 -25.66
N LYS A 295 -9.07 -26.13 -25.60
CA LYS A 295 -8.62 -26.83 -26.82
C LYS A 295 -9.74 -27.63 -27.51
N SER A 296 -10.73 -28.12 -26.76
CA SER A 296 -11.90 -28.81 -27.33
C SER A 296 -12.76 -27.85 -28.18
N SER A 297 -12.92 -26.61 -27.73
CA SER A 297 -13.74 -25.61 -28.43
C SER A 297 -13.19 -25.16 -29.79
N HIS A 298 -11.89 -25.39 -30.06
CA HIS A 298 -11.28 -25.04 -31.35
C HIS A 298 -11.34 -26.17 -32.39
N ASN A 299 -11.67 -27.40 -31.98
CA ASN A 299 -11.86 -28.54 -32.88
C ASN A 299 -13.35 -28.87 -33.16
N GLU A 300 -14.29 -28.29 -32.40
CA GLU A 300 -15.73 -28.60 -32.50
C GLU A 300 -16.54 -27.73 -33.48
N ARG A 301 -15.90 -26.97 -34.38
CA ARG A 301 -16.61 -26.41 -35.56
C ARG A 301 -16.93 -27.44 -36.65
N LYS A 302 -16.74 -28.74 -36.37
CA LYS A 302 -17.19 -29.84 -37.22
C LYS A 302 -17.76 -31.01 -36.39
N GLN A 303 -18.84 -30.80 -35.63
CA GLN A 303 -19.93 -31.76 -35.51
C GLN A 303 -21.00 -31.24 -34.55
N GLN A 304 -22.18 -30.99 -35.11
CA GLN A 304 -23.45 -30.93 -34.37
C GLN A 304 -23.83 -32.34 -33.94
N ASP A 305 -24.11 -32.49 -32.65
CA ASP A 305 -25.26 -33.18 -32.03
C ASP A 305 -24.84 -33.90 -30.74
N GLY A 306 -25.44 -33.50 -29.62
CA GLY A 306 -25.31 -34.19 -28.33
C GLY A 306 -24.96 -33.30 -27.15
N VAL A 307 -25.93 -32.53 -26.66
CA VAL A 307 -25.87 -31.81 -25.38
C VAL A 307 -25.80 -32.83 -24.24
N GLY A 308 -24.77 -32.74 -23.36
CA GLY A 308 -24.79 -33.47 -22.08
C GLY A 308 -23.48 -33.70 -21.31
N GLY A 309 -22.31 -33.21 -21.76
CA GLY A 309 -21.03 -33.64 -21.17
C GLY A 309 -20.44 -32.81 -20.02
N SER A 310 -20.72 -31.51 -19.91
CA SER A 310 -19.89 -30.62 -19.08
C SER A 310 -20.29 -30.55 -17.60
N ALA A 311 -21.59 -30.59 -17.27
CA ALA A 311 -22.06 -30.49 -15.89
C ALA A 311 -21.75 -31.75 -15.05
N LEU A 312 -21.79 -32.93 -15.69
CA LEU A 312 -21.47 -34.21 -15.05
C LEU A 312 -20.00 -34.31 -14.66
N GLY A 313 -19.09 -33.77 -15.48
CA GLY A 313 -17.65 -33.73 -15.17
C GLY A 313 -17.34 -32.86 -13.94
N ILE A 314 -17.96 -31.68 -13.85
CA ILE A 314 -17.76 -30.77 -12.71
C ILE A 314 -18.34 -31.38 -11.42
N ALA A 315 -19.54 -31.97 -11.49
CA ALA A 315 -20.18 -32.61 -10.35
C ALA A 315 -19.41 -33.85 -9.84
N ALA A 316 -18.91 -34.69 -10.75
CA ALA A 316 -18.07 -35.83 -10.41
C ALA A 316 -16.77 -35.40 -9.72
N ASN A 317 -16.15 -34.31 -10.18
CA ASN A 317 -14.91 -33.79 -9.61
C ASN A 317 -15.10 -33.16 -8.22
N LEU A 318 -16.20 -32.41 -8.00
CA LEU A 318 -16.56 -31.92 -6.67
C LEU A 318 -16.83 -33.07 -5.69
N LEU A 319 -17.40 -34.18 -6.18
CA LEU A 319 -17.62 -35.38 -5.38
C LEU A 319 -16.29 -36.07 -4.99
N ILE A 320 -15.30 -36.10 -5.89
CA ILE A 320 -13.97 -36.65 -5.61
C ILE A 320 -13.24 -35.78 -4.58
N ILE A 321 -13.23 -34.46 -4.76
CA ILE A 321 -12.63 -33.52 -3.79
C ILE A 321 -13.28 -33.68 -2.40
N LYS A 322 -14.62 -33.74 -2.35
CA LYS A 322 -15.37 -33.96 -1.11
C LYS A 322 -15.02 -35.31 -0.46
N ARG A 323 -14.84 -36.38 -1.24
CA ARG A 323 -14.44 -37.71 -0.71
C ARG A 323 -13.01 -37.73 -0.20
N VAL A 324 -12.07 -37.09 -0.88
CA VAL A 324 -10.67 -36.99 -0.43
C VAL A 324 -10.59 -36.19 0.87
N MET A 325 -11.28 -35.06 0.95
CA MET A 325 -11.41 -34.26 2.17
C MET A 325 -12.02 -35.06 3.33
N GLN A 326 -13.10 -35.81 3.07
CA GLN A 326 -13.76 -36.64 4.09
C GLN A 326 -12.93 -37.84 4.54
N GLN A 327 -12.21 -38.52 3.63
CA GLN A 327 -11.32 -39.62 3.98
C GLN A 327 -10.16 -39.15 4.85
N ARG A 328 -9.56 -38.00 4.52
CA ARG A 328 -8.48 -37.43 5.33
C ARG A 328 -8.98 -36.96 6.69
N SER A 329 -10.13 -36.28 6.76
CA SER A 329 -10.78 -35.93 8.05
C SER A 329 -11.00 -37.15 8.96
N ARG A 330 -11.40 -38.30 8.40
CA ARG A 330 -11.54 -39.57 9.16
C ARG A 330 -10.19 -40.17 9.58
N GLN A 331 -9.14 -40.03 8.79
CA GLN A 331 -7.79 -40.46 9.18
C GLN A 331 -7.28 -39.63 10.36
N TYR A 332 -7.50 -38.32 10.36
CA TYR A 332 -7.10 -37.44 11.48
C TYR A 332 -7.88 -37.73 12.77
N LEU A 333 -9.17 -38.05 12.69
CA LEU A 333 -9.97 -38.46 13.86
C LEU A 333 -9.52 -39.79 14.48
N LYS A 334 -8.88 -40.68 13.70
CA LYS A 334 -8.30 -41.93 14.22
C LYS A 334 -6.96 -41.70 14.92
N VAL A 335 -6.13 -40.80 14.41
CA VAL A 335 -4.83 -40.45 15.03
C VAL A 335 -5.06 -39.76 16.38
N GLY A 336 -6.04 -38.86 16.49
CA GLY A 336 -6.37 -38.20 17.76
C GLY A 336 -6.94 -39.12 18.86
N ARG A 337 -7.54 -40.27 18.50
CA ARG A 337 -8.01 -41.27 19.49
C ARG A 337 -6.90 -42.20 19.99
N SER A 338 -5.82 -42.36 19.24
CA SER A 338 -4.69 -43.22 19.65
C SER A 338 -3.71 -42.51 20.60
N ALA A 339 -3.78 -41.17 20.70
CA ALA A 339 -2.89 -40.36 21.54
C ALA A 339 -3.43 -40.11 22.96
N ASN A 340 -4.69 -40.49 23.23
CA ASN A 340 -5.36 -40.31 24.53
C ASN A 340 -5.71 -41.65 25.22
N GLY A 341 -5.03 -42.74 24.85
CA GLY A 341 -5.16 -44.07 25.44
C GLY A 341 -3.95 -44.42 26.28
#